data_AF-A0A7L0R513-F1
#
_entry.id   AF-A0A7L0R513-F1
#
_cell.length_a   1.000
_cell.length_b   1.000
_cell.length_c   1.000
_cell.angle_alpha   90.00
_cell.angle_beta   90.00
_cell.angle_gamma   90.00
#
_symmetry.space_group_name_H-M   'P 1'
#
loop_
_entity.id
_entity.type
_entity.pdbx_description
1 polymer ?
#
loop_
_entity_poly.entity_id
_entity_poly.type
_entity_poly.pdbx_seq_one_letter_code
_entity_poly.pdbx_strand_id
1 'polypeptide(L)'
;WKGEIQEFCPNTKMLLVGCKSDLRTDVSTLVELSNHRQTPVSYDQGANMAKQIGAATYIECSALQSENSVRDIFHVATLACVNKTNKNVKRNKSQRATKRISHMPGRPELSTVATDLRKDKAKSCTVM
;
A
#
# COMPACT_ATOMS: atom_id res chain seq x y z
N TRP A 1 9.68 20.16 -6.71
CA TRP A 1 9.45 18.92 -5.92
C TRP A 1 10.29 17.74 -6.38
N LYS A 2 9.93 16.96 -7.42
CA LYS A 2 10.68 15.73 -7.77
C LYS A 2 12.18 15.97 -8.00
N GLY A 3 12.55 16.97 -8.80
CA GLY A 3 13.97 17.28 -9.09
C GLY A 3 14.77 17.60 -7.83
N GLU A 4 14.20 18.43 -6.96
CA GLU A 4 14.78 18.78 -5.66
C GLU A 4 14.95 17.56 -4.74
N ILE A 5 13.93 16.69 -4.63
CA ILE A 5 14.05 15.44 -3.85
C ILE A 5 15.15 14.55 -4.43
N GLN A 6 15.28 14.48 -5.75
CA GLN A 6 16.33 13.69 -6.39
C GLN A 6 17.73 14.26 -6.14
N GLU A 7 17.86 15.58 -6.03
CA GLU A 7 19.12 16.27 -5.75
C GLU A 7 19.56 16.09 -4.29
N PHE A 8 18.66 16.33 -3.34
CA PHE A 8 19.00 16.34 -1.91
C PHE A 8 18.78 14.99 -1.20
N CYS A 9 17.90 14.13 -1.74
CA CYS A 9 17.40 12.91 -1.10
C CYS A 9 17.18 11.76 -2.10
N PRO A 10 18.16 11.40 -2.95
CA PRO A 10 17.97 10.49 -4.10
C PRO A 10 17.48 9.08 -3.75
N ASN A 11 17.77 8.60 -2.53
CA ASN A 11 17.42 7.25 -2.07
C ASN A 11 16.18 7.21 -1.17
N THR A 12 15.52 8.36 -0.96
CA THR A 12 14.37 8.47 -0.07
C THR A 12 13.12 7.95 -0.76
N LYS A 13 12.32 7.15 -0.04
CA LYS A 13 11.02 6.69 -0.53
C LYS A 13 10.08 7.89 -0.65
N MET A 14 9.50 8.08 -1.82
CA MET A 14 8.59 9.19 -2.11
C MET A 14 7.15 8.68 -2.24
N LEU A 15 6.20 9.41 -1.67
CA LEU A 15 4.77 9.20 -1.82
C LEU A 15 4.16 10.42 -2.49
N LEU A 16 3.23 10.21 -3.42
CA LEU A 16 2.44 11.31 -3.99
C LEU A 16 1.10 11.36 -3.26
N VAL A 17 0.76 12.53 -2.73
CA VAL A 17 -0.48 12.74 -1.98
C VAL A 17 -1.35 13.78 -2.68
N GLY A 18 -2.58 13.40 -3.04
CA GLY A 18 -3.62 14.31 -3.50
C GLY A 18 -4.40 14.88 -2.31
N CYS A 19 -4.36 16.19 -2.11
CA CYS A 19 -5.08 16.86 -1.03
C CYS A 19 -6.40 17.46 -1.53
N LYS A 20 -7.33 17.68 -0.61
CA LYS A 20 -8.63 18.34 -0.86
C LYS A 20 -9.48 17.59 -1.89
N SER A 21 -9.53 16.26 -1.81
CA SER A 21 -10.30 15.42 -2.74
C SER A 21 -11.80 15.73 -2.73
N ASP A 22 -12.31 16.30 -1.64
CA ASP A 22 -13.67 16.82 -1.48
C ASP A 22 -14.07 17.85 -2.55
N LEU A 23 -13.10 18.65 -3.01
CA LEU A 23 -13.35 19.72 -3.98
C LEU A 23 -13.65 19.19 -5.40
N ARG A 24 -13.51 17.88 -5.65
CA ARG A 24 -13.95 17.28 -6.93
C ARG A 24 -15.44 17.34 -7.14
N THR A 25 -16.21 17.39 -6.04
CA THR A 25 -17.67 17.42 -6.07
C THR A 25 -18.23 18.77 -5.62
N ASP A 26 -17.37 19.72 -5.25
CA ASP A 26 -17.78 21.05 -4.86
C ASP A 26 -18.17 21.90 -6.08
N VAL A 27 -19.43 22.33 -6.13
CA VAL A 27 -20.00 23.03 -7.29
C VAL A 27 -19.27 24.35 -7.55
N SER A 28 -18.95 25.10 -6.50
CA SER A 28 -18.25 26.39 -6.62
C SER A 28 -16.87 26.20 -7.25
N THR A 29 -16.11 25.22 -6.77
CA THR A 29 -14.80 24.86 -7.33
C THR A 29 -14.91 24.41 -8.78
N LEU A 30 -15.91 23.59 -9.12
CA LEU A 30 -16.11 23.13 -10.49
C LEU A 30 -16.40 24.29 -11.46
N VAL A 31 -17.24 25.25 -11.05
CA VAL A 31 -17.52 26.46 -11.83
C VAL A 31 -16.27 27.31 -12.01
N GLU A 32 -15.52 27.54 -10.93
CA GLU A 32 -14.27 28.32 -10.97
C GLU A 32 -13.24 27.70 -11.91
N LEU A 33 -12.99 26.39 -11.80
CA LEU A 33 -12.06 25.70 -12.68
C LEU A 33 -12.53 25.68 -14.14
N SER A 34 -13.84 25.53 -14.37
CA SER A 34 -14.42 25.59 -15.72
C SER A 34 -14.18 26.94 -16.39
N ASN A 35 -14.28 28.05 -15.64
CA ASN A 35 -13.96 29.39 -16.16
C ASN A 35 -12.50 29.51 -16.63
N HIS A 36 -11.60 28.70 -16.06
CA HIS A 36 -10.20 28.60 -16.45
C HIS A 36 -9.91 27.43 -17.41
N ARG A 37 -10.95 26.75 -17.93
CA ARG A 37 -10.85 25.55 -18.78
C ARG A 37 -10.07 24.41 -18.14
N GLN A 38 -10.19 24.27 -16.83
CA GLN A 38 -9.55 23.24 -16.03
C GLN A 38 -10.59 22.32 -15.40
N THR A 39 -10.12 21.15 -14.95
CA THR A 39 -10.91 20.20 -14.17
C THR A 39 -10.12 19.80 -12.92
N PRO A 40 -10.79 19.41 -11.83
CA PRO A 40 -10.10 18.80 -10.70
C PRO A 40 -9.27 17.59 -11.14
N VAL A 41 -8.16 17.35 -10.46
CA VAL A 41 -7.33 16.17 -10.71
C VAL A 41 -8.11 14.92 -10.32
N SER A 42 -8.29 14.01 -11.26
CA SER A 42 -8.90 12.71 -11.01
C SER A 42 -7.93 11.75 -10.33
N TYR A 43 -8.47 10.72 -9.68
CA TYR A 43 -7.66 9.69 -9.05
C TYR A 43 -6.68 9.05 -10.04
N ASP A 44 -7.15 8.71 -11.24
CA ASP A 44 -6.33 8.07 -12.27
C ASP A 44 -5.19 8.99 -12.75
N GLN A 45 -5.44 10.29 -12.89
CA GLN A 45 -4.40 11.26 -13.23
C GLN A 45 -3.31 11.30 -12.15
N GLY A 46 -3.69 11.33 -10.88
CA GLY A 46 -2.76 11.30 -9.76
C GLY A 46 -1.99 9.98 -9.67
N ALA A 47 -2.66 8.84 -9.86
CA ALA A 47 -2.04 7.52 -9.87
C ALA A 47 -1.04 7.37 -11.03
N ASN A 48 -1.37 7.89 -12.21
CA ASN A 48 -0.46 7.91 -13.36
C ASN A 48 0.74 8.83 -13.12
N MET A 49 0.54 10.00 -12.53
CA MET A 49 1.62 10.91 -12.14
C MET A 49 2.56 10.24 -11.14
N ALA A 50 2.03 9.55 -10.12
CA ALA A 50 2.85 8.83 -9.13
C ALA A 50 3.78 7.82 -9.80
N LYS A 51 3.28 7.06 -10.79
CA LYS A 51 4.11 6.14 -11.60
C LYS A 51 5.18 6.89 -12.40
N GLN A 52 4.81 7.99 -13.06
CA GLN A 52 5.74 8.79 -13.87
C GLN A 52 6.89 9.39 -13.06
N ILE A 53 6.63 9.82 -11.83
CA ILE A 53 7.66 10.40 -10.96
C ILE A 53 8.43 9.35 -10.13
N GLY A 54 8.05 8.08 -10.21
CA GLY A 54 8.67 7.00 -9.42
C GLY A 54 8.30 7.02 -7.94
N ALA A 55 7.13 7.56 -7.58
CA ALA A 55 6.60 7.45 -6.22
C ALA A 55 6.19 6.00 -5.92
N ALA A 56 6.29 5.62 -4.64
CA ALA A 56 5.93 4.29 -4.18
C ALA A 56 4.42 4.00 -4.31
N THR A 57 3.57 5.00 -4.08
CA THR A 57 2.14 4.95 -4.33
C THR A 57 1.54 6.35 -4.44
N TYR A 58 0.30 6.41 -4.92
CA TYR A 58 -0.59 7.56 -4.85
C TYR A 58 -1.66 7.34 -3.78
N ILE A 59 -1.95 8.34 -2.96
CA ILE A 59 -3.03 8.34 -1.96
C ILE A 59 -3.67 9.72 -1.95
N GLU A 60 -4.96 9.79 -1.61
CA GLU A 60 -5.69 11.05 -1.52
C GLU A 60 -6.34 11.22 -0.16
N CYS A 61 -6.52 12.46 0.27
CA CYS A 61 -7.30 12.78 1.45
C CYS A 61 -8.18 14.02 1.27
N SER A 62 -9.19 14.07 2.13
CA SER A 62 -9.91 15.29 2.47
C SER A 62 -9.77 15.52 3.97
N ALA A 63 -8.93 16.48 4.34
CA ALA A 63 -8.83 16.90 5.74
C ALA A 63 -10.13 17.55 6.24
N LEU A 64 -10.97 18.05 5.34
CA LEU A 64 -12.26 18.67 5.66
C LEU A 64 -13.35 17.62 5.93
N GLN A 65 -13.43 16.58 5.09
CA GLN A 65 -14.53 15.61 5.14
C GLN A 65 -14.18 14.31 5.88
N SER A 66 -12.90 13.97 6.03
CA SER A 66 -12.49 12.67 6.60
C SER A 66 -11.13 12.69 7.27
N GLU A 67 -11.12 12.75 8.60
CA GLU A 67 -9.90 12.55 9.40
C GLU A 67 -9.26 11.18 9.12
N ASN A 68 -10.08 10.14 8.90
CA ASN A 68 -9.60 8.80 8.57
C ASN A 68 -8.73 8.80 7.30
N SER A 69 -9.11 9.56 6.27
CA SER A 69 -8.31 9.65 5.04
C SER A 69 -6.91 10.25 5.28
N VAL A 70 -6.79 11.17 6.26
CA VAL A 70 -5.50 11.72 6.68
C VAL A 70 -4.70 10.67 7.45
N ARG A 71 -5.34 9.96 8.40
CA ARG A 71 -4.71 8.87 9.15
C ARG A 71 -4.17 7.77 8.22
N ASP A 72 -4.90 7.44 7.17
CA ASP A 72 -4.50 6.44 6.17
C ASP A 72 -3.22 6.84 5.42
N ILE A 73 -3.05 8.12 5.08
CA ILE A 73 -1.80 8.63 4.48
C ILE A 73 -0.62 8.36 5.39
N PHE A 74 -0.73 8.72 6.67
CA PHE A 74 0.35 8.53 7.64
C PHE A 74 0.62 7.04 7.90
N HIS A 75 -0.42 6.22 7.95
CA HIS A 75 -0.27 4.78 8.07
C HIS A 75 0.52 4.18 6.89
N VAL A 76 0.18 4.56 5.65
CA VAL A 76 0.92 4.10 4.48
C VAL A 76 2.34 4.65 4.44
N ALA A 77 2.56 5.90 4.88
CA ALA A 77 3.91 6.44 5.03
C ALA A 77 4.75 5.63 6.03
N THR A 78 4.18 5.25 7.18
CA THR A 78 4.83 4.37 8.16
C THR A 78 5.17 3.02 7.52
N LEU A 79 4.22 2.37 6.85
CA LEU A 79 4.45 1.09 6.18
C LEU A 79 5.52 1.20 5.09
N ALA A 80 5.51 2.27 4.30
CA ALA A 80 6.52 2.53 3.29
C ALA A 80 7.92 2.61 3.93
N CYS A 81 8.07 3.25 5.09
CA CYS A 81 9.35 3.36 5.78
C CYS A 81 9.80 2.05 6.45
N VAL A 82 8.90 1.37 7.15
CA VAL A 82 9.20 0.18 7.98
C VAL A 82 9.44 -1.07 7.14
N ASN A 83 8.73 -1.21 6.01
CA ASN A 83 8.92 -2.37 5.14
C ASN A 83 10.32 -2.32 4.50
N LYS A 84 11.25 -3.09 5.08
CA LYS A 84 12.55 -3.42 4.50
C LYS A 84 12.32 -4.23 3.23
N THR A 85 12.16 -3.56 2.10
CA THR A 85 12.46 -4.20 0.83
C THR A 85 13.97 -4.45 0.81
N ASN A 86 14.40 -5.59 1.35
CA ASN A 86 15.75 -6.11 1.18
C ASN A 86 15.98 -6.32 -0.32
N LYS A 87 16.44 -5.28 -1.03
CA LYS A 87 16.79 -5.37 -2.45
C LYS A 87 18.15 -6.07 -2.67
N ASN A 88 18.61 -6.92 -1.75
CA ASN A 88 19.90 -7.58 -1.88
C ASN A 88 19.92 -9.04 -1.40
N VAL A 89 18.94 -9.84 -1.84
CA VAL A 89 19.14 -11.29 -1.93
C VAL A 89 19.35 -11.63 -3.40
N LYS A 90 20.61 -11.66 -3.83
CA LYS A 90 21.00 -12.37 -5.06
C LYS A 90 20.50 -13.81 -4.89
N ARG A 91 19.40 -14.15 -5.57
CA ARG A 91 18.88 -15.51 -5.63
C ARG A 91 19.88 -16.36 -6.42
N ASN A 92 20.87 -16.93 -5.74
CA ASN A 92 21.71 -17.97 -6.32
C ASN A 92 20.78 -19.11 -6.74
N LYS A 93 20.62 -19.30 -8.06
CA LYS A 93 19.96 -20.48 -8.62
C LYS A 93 20.86 -21.69 -8.33
N SER A 94 20.66 -22.34 -7.18
CA SER A 94 21.13 -23.71 -7.01
C SER A 94 20.27 -24.60 -7.92
N GLN A 95 20.84 -25.08 -9.02
CA GLN A 95 20.27 -26.18 -9.77
C GLN A 95 20.27 -27.41 -8.86
N ARG A 96 19.09 -27.80 -8.33
CA ARG A 96 18.91 -29.11 -7.74
C ARG A 96 18.05 -29.96 -8.65
N ALA A 97 18.72 -30.89 -9.30
CA ALA A 97 18.19 -31.82 -10.29
C ALA A 97 16.95 -32.58 -9.76
N THR A 98 15.93 -32.67 -10.61
CA THR A 98 14.79 -33.56 -10.44
C THR A 98 15.22 -35.00 -10.70
N LYS A 99 15.24 -35.85 -9.67
CA LYS A 99 15.05 -37.29 -9.85
C LYS A 99 13.81 -37.73 -9.09
N ARG A 100 12.71 -37.84 -9.84
CA ARG A 100 11.45 -38.46 -9.46
C ARG A 100 11.69 -39.96 -9.49
N ILE A 101 11.76 -40.61 -8.34
CA ILE A 101 11.68 -42.08 -8.25
C ILE A 101 10.32 -42.42 -7.67
N SER A 102 9.53 -43.07 -8.51
CA SER A 102 8.18 -43.57 -8.28
C SER A 102 8.23 -44.89 -7.51
N HIS A 103 7.79 -44.91 -6.26
CA HIS A 103 7.17 -46.10 -5.67
C HIS A 103 6.40 -45.75 -4.38
N MET A 104 5.12 -46.06 -4.35
CA MET A 104 4.27 -46.07 -3.16
C MET A 104 3.44 -47.35 -3.18
N PRO A 105 3.48 -48.17 -2.13
CA PRO A 105 2.37 -49.07 -1.83
C PRO A 105 1.77 -48.80 -0.43
N GLY A 106 0.44 -48.88 -0.38
CA GLY A 106 -0.32 -49.43 0.76
C GLY A 106 -0.65 -48.51 1.94
N ARG A 107 -1.93 -48.11 2.03
CA ARG A 107 -2.64 -47.62 3.23
C ARG A 107 -3.13 -48.81 4.08
N PRO A 108 -3.15 -48.72 5.42
CA PRO A 108 -4.42 -48.65 6.18
C PRO A 108 -4.35 -47.60 7.34
N GLU A 109 -5.31 -46.70 7.53
CA GLU A 109 -6.61 -46.79 8.27
C GLU A 109 -6.52 -46.72 9.81
N LEU A 110 -7.43 -45.90 10.38
CA LEU A 110 -7.77 -45.66 11.80
C LEU A 110 -6.70 -44.97 12.69
N SER A 111 -6.99 -44.04 13.62
CA SER A 111 -8.21 -43.84 14.43
C SER A 111 -8.20 -42.48 15.17
N THR A 112 -9.42 -42.01 15.51
CA THR A 112 -9.84 -41.30 16.77
C THR A 112 -9.28 -39.90 17.13
N VAL A 113 -10.15 -38.87 17.19
CA VAL A 113 -10.68 -38.17 18.41
C VAL A 113 -9.65 -37.17 18.98
N ALA A 114 -9.89 -35.89 19.32
CA ALA A 114 -11.02 -35.22 19.97
C ALA A 114 -10.81 -33.68 20.00
N THR A 115 -11.94 -32.96 20.08
CA THR A 115 -12.27 -31.79 20.93
C THR A 115 -11.41 -30.51 21.02
N ASP A 116 -12.12 -29.40 20.74
CA ASP A 116 -12.39 -28.26 21.64
C ASP A 116 -11.46 -27.02 21.77
N LEU A 117 -12.16 -25.87 21.72
CA LEU A 117 -11.95 -24.62 22.45
C LEU A 117 -10.70 -23.79 22.05
N ARG A 118 -10.68 -22.46 22.00
CA ARG A 118 -11.44 -21.40 22.70
C ARG A 118 -11.32 -20.10 21.92
N LYS A 119 -12.36 -19.28 22.07
CA LYS A 119 -12.51 -17.90 21.68
C LYS A 119 -11.81 -17.02 22.71
N ASP A 120 -10.81 -16.22 22.32
CA ASP A 120 -10.29 -15.16 23.18
C ASP A 120 -10.20 -13.82 22.45
N LYS A 121 -10.81 -12.83 23.10
CA LYS A 121 -11.04 -11.45 22.67
C LYS A 121 -9.89 -10.60 23.23
N ALA A 122 -9.02 -10.08 22.37
CA ALA A 122 -7.95 -9.18 22.81
C ALA A 122 -8.49 -7.78 23.12
N LYS A 123 -8.06 -7.24 24.27
CA LYS A 123 -8.48 -5.96 24.86
C LYS A 123 -7.66 -4.79 24.30
N SER A 124 -8.35 -3.67 24.15
CA SER A 124 -7.85 -2.34 23.75
C SER A 124 -6.73 -1.82 24.65
N CYS A 125 -5.72 -1.17 24.08
CA CYS A 125 -4.71 -0.39 24.78
C CYS A 125 -4.80 1.07 24.32
N THR A 126 -4.93 2.01 25.26
CA THR A 126 -4.87 3.46 25.04
C THR A 126 -3.57 3.95 25.65
N VAL A 127 -2.80 4.74 24.89
CA VAL A 127 -1.53 5.33 25.33
C VAL A 127 -1.80 6.79 25.71
N MET A 128 -1.41 7.18 26.92
CA MET A 128 -1.33 8.59 27.37
C MET A 128 -0.05 9.24 26.84
#